data_AF-A0A2N1P9Q2-F1
#
_entry.id   AF-A0A2N1P9Q2-F1
#
_cell.length_a   1.000
_cell.length_b   1.000
_cell.length_c   1.000
_cell.angle_alpha   90.00
_cell.angle_beta   90.00
_cell.angle_gamma   90.00
#
_symmetry.space_group_name_H-M   'P 1'
#
loop_
_entity.id
_entity.type
_entity.pdbx_description
1 polymer ?
#
loop_
_entity_poly.entity_id
_entity_poly.type
_entity_poly.pdbx_seq_one_letter_code
_entity_poly.pdbx_strand_id
1 'polypeptide(L)' 'MVNYPYAGFLFMTGYSKEFLDRTIETWQQYYARPLTREDAREIADNMTGLFNLLEELDRKYGKEKEKA' A
#
# COMPACT_ATOMS: atom_id res chain seq x y z
N MET A 1 13.49 5.18 15.14
CA MET A 1 13.48 4.10 14.13
C MET A 1 12.18 3.34 14.35
N VAL A 2 11.15 3.60 13.54
CA VAL A 2 9.83 2.96 13.72
C VAL A 2 9.90 1.58 13.07
N ASN A 3 9.66 0.54 13.86
CA ASN A 3 9.61 -0.84 13.39
C ASN A 3 8.23 -1.07 12.77
N TYR A 4 8.16 -1.29 11.45
CA TYR A 4 6.94 -1.69 10.76
C TYR A 4 6.88 -3.21 10.69
N PRO A 5 6.14 -3.90 11.59
CA PRO A 5 6.08 -5.36 11.63
C PRO A 5 5.44 -5.99 10.39
N TYR A 6 4.80 -5.18 9.53
CA TYR A 6 4.20 -5.63 8.27
C TYR A 6 5.18 -5.71 7.10
N ALA A 7 6.38 -5.12 7.22
CA ALA A 7 7.38 -5.16 6.16
C ALA A 7 7.74 -6.60 5.80
N GLY A 8 7.91 -7.48 6.80
CA GLY A 8 8.30 -8.88 6.57
C GLY A 8 7.25 -9.75 5.87
N PHE A 9 5.96 -9.37 5.92
CA PHE A 9 4.88 -10.17 5.33
C PHE A 9 4.51 -9.72 3.90
N LEU A 10 4.76 -8.46 3.54
CA LEU A 10 4.52 -7.91 2.20
C LEU A 10 5.61 -8.28 1.19
N PHE A 11 6.81 -8.67 1.64
CA PHE A 11 7.92 -9.04 0.76
C PHE A 11 7.74 -10.35 -0.03
N MET A 12 6.65 -11.13 0.21
CA MET A 12 6.58 -12.54 -0.21
C MET A 12 5.57 -12.87 -1.31
N THR A 13 5.14 -11.89 -2.12
CA THR A 13 4.58 -12.14 -3.45
C THR A 13 5.15 -11.12 -4.44
N GLY A 14 5.99 -11.58 -5.37
CA GLY A 14 6.51 -10.69 -6.41
C GLY A 14 5.36 -10.19 -7.29
N TYR A 15 5.19 -8.87 -7.39
CA TYR A 15 4.28 -8.29 -8.36
C TYR A 15 4.71 -8.60 -9.80
N SER A 16 3.75 -8.74 -10.71
CA SER A 16 4.07 -8.92 -12.13
C SER A 16 4.70 -7.64 -12.70
N LYS A 17 5.51 -7.81 -13.75
CA LYS A 17 6.11 -6.69 -14.47
C LYS A 17 5.04 -5.73 -14.99
N GLU A 18 3.94 -6.27 -15.51
CA GLU A 18 2.82 -5.50 -16.06
C GLU A 18 2.14 -4.65 -14.98
N PHE A 19 1.97 -5.20 -13.79
CA PHE A 19 1.42 -4.45 -12.66
C PHE A 19 2.35 -3.31 -12.24
N LEU A 20 3.66 -3.57 -12.13
CA LEU A 20 4.63 -2.54 -11.77
C LEU A 20 4.73 -1.43 -12.82
N ASP A 21 4.76 -1.79 -14.10
CA ASP A 21 4.81 -0.82 -15.19
C ASP A 21 3.53 0.06 -15.20
N ARG A 22 2.34 -0.52 -14.98
CA ARG A 22 1.09 0.27 -14.81
C ARG A 22 1.08 1.16 -13.57
N THR A 23 1.68 0.68 -12.48
CA THR A 23 1.81 1.46 -11.25
C THR A 23 2.68 2.69 -11.51
N ILE A 24 3.79 2.54 -12.23
CA ILE A 24 4.61 3.67 -12.68
C ILE A 24 3.78 4.63 -13.53
N GLU A 25 3.10 4.15 -14.57
CA GLU A 25 2.29 4.99 -15.47
C GLU A 25 1.25 5.82 -14.70
N THR A 26 0.58 5.20 -13.75
CA THR A 26 -0.47 5.84 -12.94
C THR A 26 0.10 6.94 -12.05
N TRP A 27 1.22 6.67 -11.38
CA TRP A 27 1.76 7.54 -10.34
C TRP A 27 2.79 8.55 -10.85
N GLN A 28 3.43 8.31 -12.00
CA GLN A 28 4.52 9.15 -12.52
C GLN A 28 4.14 10.63 -12.64
N GLN A 29 2.88 10.93 -12.95
CA GLN A 29 2.38 12.31 -13.06
C GLN A 29 2.51 13.14 -11.76
N TYR A 30 2.62 12.49 -10.61
CA TYR A 30 2.74 13.14 -9.30
C TYR A 30 4.20 13.30 -8.84
N TYR A 31 5.17 12.82 -9.62
CA TYR A 31 6.58 12.85 -9.27
C TYR A 31 7.41 13.56 -10.34
N ALA A 32 8.26 14.50 -9.92
CA ALA A 32 9.18 15.19 -10.81
C ALA A 32 10.33 14.30 -11.32
N ARG A 33 10.68 13.24 -10.57
CA ARG A 33 11.70 12.25 -10.96
C ARG A 33 11.05 11.03 -11.61
N PRO A 34 11.73 10.34 -12.55
CA PRO A 34 11.29 9.05 -13.03
C PRO A 34 11.15 8.04 -11.88
N LEU A 35 10.02 7.35 -11.83
CA LEU A 35 9.78 6.25 -10.90
C LEU A 35 10.43 4.98 -11.43
N THR A 36 11.01 4.22 -10.52
CA THR A 36 11.60 2.91 -10.77
C THR A 36 10.61 1.80 -10.44
N ARG A 37 10.93 0.56 -10.83
CA ARG A 37 10.15 -0.61 -10.39
C ARG A 37 10.21 -0.87 -8.89
N GLU A 38 11.26 -0.38 -8.20
CA GLU A 38 11.30 -0.41 -6.74
C GLU A 38 10.27 0.54 -6.17
N ASP A 39 10.25 1.79 -6.65
CA ASP A 39 9.26 2.78 -6.22
C ASP A 39 7.82 2.27 -6.45
N ALA A 40 7.58 1.59 -7.57
CA ALA A 40 6.29 0.97 -7.87
C ALA A 40 5.91 -0.14 -6.87
N ARG A 41 6.89 -0.95 -6.42
CA ARG A 41 6.67 -1.96 -5.37
C ARG A 41 6.32 -1.30 -4.05
N GLU A 42 7.11 -0.31 -3.64
CA GLU A 42 6.86 0.43 -2.39
C GLU A 42 5.49 1.13 -2.41
N ILE A 43 5.09 1.72 -3.54
CA ILE A 43 3.76 2.31 -3.70
C ILE A 43 2.67 1.26 -3.51
N ALA A 44 2.78 0.10 -4.17
CA ALA A 44 1.79 -0.97 -4.07
C ALA A 44 1.68 -1.54 -2.66
N ASP A 45 2.81 -1.74 -1.98
CA ASP A 45 2.88 -2.22 -0.61
C ASP A 45 2.28 -1.21 0.37
N ASN A 46 2.59 0.07 0.20
CA ASN A 46 2.04 1.14 1.03
C ASN A 46 0.52 1.26 0.85
N MET A 47 0.03 1.18 -0.39
CA MET A 47 -1.41 1.21 -0.66
C MET A 47 -2.13 0.01 -0.02
N THR A 48 -1.59 -1.19 -0.20
CA THR A 48 -2.13 -2.43 0.40
C THR A 48 -2.13 -2.33 1.93
N GLY A 49 -1.02 -1.88 2.53
CA GLY A 49 -0.90 -1.66 3.96
C GLY A 49 -1.91 -0.64 4.49
N LEU A 50 -2.14 0.45 3.77
CA LEU A 50 -3.15 1.45 4.12
C LEU A 50 -4.55 0.86 4.12
N PHE A 51 -4.96 0.13 3.08
CA PHE A 51 -6.28 -0.49 3.02
C PHE A 51 -6.51 -1.51 4.14
N ASN A 52 -5.51 -2.34 4.44
CA ASN A 52 -5.57 -3.29 5.56
C ASN A 52 -5.76 -2.57 6.91
N LEU A 53 -5.04 -1.45 7.12
CA LEU A 53 -5.20 -0.64 8.32
C LEU A 53 -6.59 -0.03 8.41
N LEU A 54 -7.12 0.51 7.31
CA LEU A 54 -8.46 1.09 7.28
C LEU A 54 -9.53 0.04 7.59
N GLU A 55 -9.41 -1.17 7.05
CA GLU A 55 -10.31 -2.29 7.36
C GLU A 55 -10.23 -2.70 8.83
N GLU A 56 -9.02 -2.77 9.40
CA GLU A 56 -8.84 -3.08 10.82
C GLU A 56 -9.52 -2.04 11.72
N LEU A 57 -9.33 -0.75 11.41
CA LEU A 57 -9.94 0.35 12.14
C LEU A 57 -11.46 0.33 12.02
N ASP A 58 -12.00 0.07 10.83
CA ASP A 58 -13.44 -0.05 10.62
C ASP A 58 -14.02 -1.21 11.43
N ARG A 59 -13.38 -2.39 11.43
CA ARG A 59 -13.80 -3.52 12.27
C ARG A 59 -13.75 -3.20 13.76
N LYS A 60 -12.77 -2.42 14.20
CA LYS A 60 -12.54 -2.07 15.61
C LYS A 60 -13.53 -1.01 16.11
N TYR A 61 -13.76 0.04 15.33
CA TYR A 61 -14.51 1.23 15.77
C TYR A 61 -15.86 1.41 15.05
N GLY A 62 -16.11 0.73 13.94
CA GLY A 62 -17.35 0.84 13.16
C GLY A 62 -18.61 0.40 13.93
N LYS A 63 -18.46 -0.49 14.92
CA LYS A 63 -19.57 -0.94 15.79
C LYS A 63 -20.06 0.10 16.80
N GLU A 64 -19.33 1.19 17.02
CA GLU A 64 -19.77 2.27 17.92
C GLU A 64 -20.80 3.18 17.26
N LYS A 65 -20.83 3.26 15.93
CA LYS A 65 -21.79 4.10 15.18
C LYS A 65 -23.22 3.56 15.15
N GLU A 66 -23.42 2.26 15.34
CA GLU A 66 -24.76 1.63 15.33
C GLU A 66 -25.47 1.69 16.70
N LYS A 67 -24.78 2.07 17.78
CA LYS A 67 -25.32 2.12 19.14
C LYS A 67 -25.64 3.53 19.64
N ALA A 68 -25.47 4.56 18.82
CA ALA A 68 -25.74 5.97 19.14
C ALA A 68 -27.03 6.45 18.46
#